data_AF-A0A8D8J9M0-F1
#
_entry.id   AF-A0A8D8J9M0-F1
#
_cell.length_a   1.000
_cell.length_b   1.000
_cell.length_c   1.000
_cell.angle_alpha   90.00
_cell.angle_beta   90.00
_cell.angle_gamma   90.00
#
_symmetry.space_group_name_H-M   'P 1'
#
loop_
_entity.id
_entity.type
_entity.pdbx_description
1 polymer ?
#
loop_
_entity_poly.entity_id
_entity_poly.type
_entity_poly.pdbx_seq_one_letter_code
_entity_poly.pdbx_strand_id
1 'polypeptide(L)'
;MTHIQETLEIKLDKFLLGITSIAKPSNRNPENVINSCINAVNSGLYQLKLSTKSFPVSVYCDMESFLGGWLVIQQRTDGSVNFIRNWREYQTGFGTVGESSEFWLGLDTLHLVTSSAAYELVVELIDETGKYGFARYKDFKIAGEAEKYRMSALGEYSGTIGDGLRPHQNSKFSTFDQDNDLREGSCSLDYHSGAAWWYI
;
A
#
# COMPACT_ATOMS: atom_id res chain seq x y z
N MET A 1 -7.77 -17.21 24.96
CA MET A 1 -6.48 -16.52 24.81
C MET A 1 -6.80 -15.30 23.98
N THR A 2 -6.77 -14.11 24.58
CA THR A 2 -7.17 -12.85 23.95
C THR A 2 -6.17 -12.56 22.83
N HIS A 3 -6.61 -12.66 21.57
CA HIS A 3 -5.82 -12.19 20.44
C HIS A 3 -5.80 -10.67 20.53
N ILE A 4 -4.67 -10.15 20.98
CA ILE A 4 -4.43 -8.73 20.99
C ILE A 4 -3.98 -8.38 19.57
N GLN A 5 -4.77 -7.58 18.85
CA GLN A 5 -4.61 -7.33 17.41
C GLN A 5 -3.60 -6.22 17.17
N GLU A 6 -2.58 -6.50 16.36
CA GLU A 6 -1.82 -5.47 15.66
C GLU A 6 -2.53 -5.17 14.33
N THR A 7 -2.98 -3.93 14.14
CA THR A 7 -3.52 -3.47 12.84
C THR A 7 -2.43 -2.76 12.09
N LEU A 8 -2.23 -3.09 10.81
CA LEU A 8 -1.29 -2.42 9.92
C LEU A 8 -2.02 -1.98 8.66
N GLU A 9 -2.00 -0.70 8.35
CA GLU A 9 -2.50 -0.16 7.09
C GLU A 9 -1.40 0.60 6.36
N ILE A 10 -1.26 0.34 5.07
CA ILE A 10 -0.35 1.08 4.20
C ILE A 10 -1.18 1.75 3.12
N LYS A 11 -1.02 3.06 2.96
CA LYS A 11 -1.86 3.87 2.09
C LYS A 11 -1.04 4.85 1.26
N LEU A 12 -1.57 5.18 0.09
CA LEU A 12 -1.02 6.18 -0.81
C LEU A 12 -1.97 7.37 -0.95
N ASP A 13 -1.46 8.59 -0.88
CA ASP A 13 -2.18 9.79 -1.30
C ASP A 13 -1.41 10.51 -2.42
N LYS A 14 -2.15 11.11 -3.35
CA LYS A 14 -1.56 11.82 -4.48
C LYS A 14 -1.14 13.20 -4.00
N PHE A 15 0.16 13.49 -4.00
CA PHE A 15 0.66 14.77 -3.52
C PHE A 15 0.17 15.92 -4.43
N LEU A 16 -0.73 16.75 -3.91
CA LEU A 16 -1.18 17.98 -4.57
C LEU A 16 -0.35 19.14 -4.05
N LEU A 17 0.60 19.62 -4.85
CA LEU A 17 1.32 20.86 -4.57
C LEU A 17 0.30 22.02 -4.47
N GLY A 18 -0.01 22.44 -3.24
CA GLY A 18 -0.59 23.76 -2.97
C GLY A 18 -2.10 23.94 -3.19
N ILE A 19 -2.94 22.91 -3.07
CA ILE A 19 -4.40 23.08 -3.14
C ILE A 19 -5.02 22.93 -1.75
N THR A 20 -5.41 24.04 -1.13
CA THR A 20 -6.26 24.04 0.06
C THR A 20 -7.67 23.60 -0.33
N SER A 21 -8.11 22.46 0.20
CA SER A 21 -9.50 21.95 0.15
C SER A 21 -10.11 21.85 -1.25
N ILE A 22 -10.04 20.66 -1.86
CA ILE A 22 -10.93 20.34 -2.98
C ILE A 22 -12.32 20.08 -2.37
N ALA A 23 -13.30 20.89 -2.75
CA ALA A 23 -14.69 20.67 -2.37
C ALA A 23 -15.11 19.23 -2.75
N LYS A 24 -15.71 18.50 -1.80
CA LYS A 24 -16.22 17.14 -2.04
C LYS A 24 -17.13 17.16 -3.28
N PRO A 25 -16.84 16.34 -4.32
CA PRO A 25 -17.70 16.31 -5.50
C PRO A 25 -19.10 15.78 -5.10
N SER A 26 -20.15 16.53 -5.42
CA SER A 26 -21.53 16.21 -5.03
C SER A 26 -22.23 15.23 -5.97
N ASN A 27 -21.49 14.40 -6.72
CA ASN A 27 -22.08 13.61 -7.81
C ASN A 27 -22.05 12.11 -7.49
N ARG A 28 -23.25 11.51 -7.32
CA ARG A 28 -23.42 10.06 -7.23
C ARG A 28 -23.12 9.47 -8.61
N ASN A 29 -21.87 9.09 -8.85
CA ASN A 29 -21.53 8.25 -9.99
C ASN A 29 -22.19 6.88 -9.77
N PRO A 30 -23.14 6.42 -10.60
CA PRO A 30 -23.89 5.20 -10.37
C PRO A 30 -23.03 3.92 -10.29
N GLU A 31 -21.75 3.99 -10.68
CA GLU A 31 -20.83 2.84 -10.66
C GLU A 31 -19.64 2.97 -9.68
N ASN A 32 -19.57 4.02 -8.85
CA ASN A 32 -18.41 4.29 -7.96
C ASN A 32 -17.05 4.26 -8.69
N VAL A 33 -17.01 4.58 -9.99
CA VAL A 33 -15.77 4.64 -10.78
C VAL A 33 -15.09 5.98 -10.56
N ILE A 34 -13.80 5.95 -10.21
CA ILE A 34 -12.98 7.13 -9.91
C ILE A 34 -11.60 7.02 -10.56
N ASN A 35 -10.91 8.14 -10.73
CA ASN A 35 -9.51 8.16 -11.21
C ASN A 35 -8.50 8.28 -10.06
N SER A 36 -8.96 8.61 -8.85
CA SER A 36 -8.16 8.75 -7.64
C SER A 36 -9.07 8.78 -6.42
N CYS A 37 -8.59 8.28 -5.27
CA CYS A 37 -9.33 8.32 -4.01
C CYS A 37 -9.62 9.74 -3.50
N ILE A 38 -8.91 10.77 -3.99
CA ILE A 38 -9.28 12.18 -3.71
C ILE A 38 -10.69 12.55 -4.25
N ASN A 39 -11.22 11.76 -5.19
CA ASN A 39 -12.56 11.95 -5.74
C ASN A 39 -13.62 11.11 -5.02
N ALA A 40 -13.25 10.30 -4.02
CA ALA A 40 -14.21 9.58 -3.19
C ALA A 40 -14.95 10.54 -2.24
N VAL A 41 -16.19 10.19 -1.89
CA VAL A 41 -17.06 11.03 -1.06
C VAL A 41 -17.00 10.63 0.42
N ASN A 42 -16.88 9.32 0.64
CA ASN A 42 -16.79 8.64 1.93
C ASN A 42 -15.78 7.50 1.83
N SER A 43 -15.34 6.98 2.97
CA SER A 43 -14.54 5.74 2.98
C SER A 43 -15.36 4.60 2.39
N GLY A 44 -14.71 3.72 1.63
CA GLY A 44 -15.40 2.57 1.04
C GLY A 44 -14.78 2.03 -0.24
N LEU A 45 -15.54 1.14 -0.87
CA LEU A 45 -15.16 0.47 -2.11
C LEU A 45 -15.45 1.32 -3.34
N TYR A 46 -14.45 1.42 -4.21
CA TYR A 46 -14.51 2.14 -5.47
C TYR A 46 -13.84 1.35 -6.60
N GLN A 47 -14.16 1.73 -7.84
CA GLN A 47 -13.55 1.18 -9.05
C GLN A 47 -12.53 2.18 -9.59
N LEU A 48 -11.24 1.93 -9.37
CA LEU A 48 -10.16 2.82 -9.79
C LEU A 48 -9.81 2.59 -11.27
N LYS A 49 -10.02 3.61 -12.09
CA LYS A 49 -9.61 3.60 -13.50
C LYS A 49 -8.14 3.98 -13.62
N LEU A 50 -7.32 3.06 -14.13
CA LEU A 50 -5.92 3.30 -14.46
C LEU A 50 -5.78 3.42 -15.97
N SER A 51 -5.04 4.42 -16.45
CA SER A 51 -4.97 4.79 -17.88
C SER A 51 -4.52 3.64 -18.80
N THR A 52 -3.74 2.69 -18.28
CA THR A 52 -3.17 1.56 -19.04
C THR A 52 -3.91 0.24 -18.83
N LYS A 53 -4.87 0.15 -17.90
CA LYS A 53 -5.68 -1.06 -17.69
C LYS A 53 -7.01 -0.96 -18.43
N SER A 54 -7.37 -2.03 -19.11
CA SER A 54 -8.66 -2.14 -19.83
C SER A 54 -9.87 -2.16 -18.91
N PHE A 55 -9.69 -2.58 -17.66
CA PHE A 55 -10.74 -2.67 -16.65
C PHE A 55 -10.35 -1.92 -15.38
N PRO A 56 -11.31 -1.28 -14.69
CA PRO A 56 -11.07 -0.70 -13.37
C PRO A 56 -10.62 -1.75 -12.35
N VAL A 57 -9.91 -1.29 -11.32
CA VAL A 57 -9.45 -2.12 -10.19
C VAL A 57 -10.30 -1.78 -8.97
N SER A 58 -10.87 -2.79 -8.31
CA SER A 58 -11.54 -2.60 -7.02
C SER A 58 -10.52 -2.14 -5.96
N VAL A 59 -10.78 -1.00 -5.33
CA VAL A 59 -9.91 -0.40 -4.31
C VAL A 59 -10.72 0.04 -3.10
N TYR A 60 -10.04 0.16 -1.95
CA TYR A 60 -10.60 0.83 -0.78
C TYR A 60 -10.00 2.23 -0.67
N CYS A 61 -10.88 3.22 -0.65
CA CYS A 61 -10.50 4.60 -0.39
C CYS A 61 -10.82 4.93 1.06
N ASP A 62 -9.86 5.52 1.76
CA ASP A 62 -10.03 6.06 3.09
C ASP A 62 -10.14 7.59 3.01
N MET A 63 -11.28 8.10 3.48
CA MET A 63 -11.64 9.50 3.51
C MET A 63 -11.67 10.10 4.92
N GLU A 64 -11.22 9.35 5.93
CA GLU A 64 -11.23 9.74 7.33
C GLU A 64 -9.82 10.08 7.84
N SER A 65 -8.82 9.26 7.52
CA SER A 65 -7.43 9.53 7.94
C SER A 65 -6.82 10.71 7.19
N PHE A 66 -6.06 11.55 7.89
CA PHE A 66 -5.27 12.67 7.35
C PHE A 66 -5.98 13.50 6.26
N LEU A 67 -7.21 13.95 6.51
CA LEU A 67 -8.05 14.73 5.57
C LEU A 67 -8.61 13.96 4.37
N GLY A 68 -8.38 12.65 4.30
CA GLY A 68 -8.90 11.74 3.29
C GLY A 68 -8.14 11.77 1.97
N GLY A 69 -8.59 10.93 1.03
CA GLY A 69 -7.99 10.79 -0.31
C GLY A 69 -7.06 9.59 -0.45
N TRP A 70 -6.95 8.77 0.59
CA TRP A 70 -5.99 7.68 0.68
C TRP A 70 -6.46 6.43 -0.06
N LEU A 71 -5.62 5.91 -0.94
CA LEU A 71 -5.75 4.57 -1.49
C LEU A 71 -5.08 3.57 -0.54
N VAL A 72 -5.85 2.66 0.05
CA VAL A 72 -5.28 1.59 0.87
C VAL A 72 -4.69 0.52 -0.05
N ILE A 73 -3.40 0.23 0.13
CA ILE A 73 -2.64 -0.72 -0.71
C ILE A 73 -2.35 -2.04 0.01
N GLN A 74 -2.38 -2.03 1.34
CA GLN A 74 -2.19 -3.21 2.18
C GLN A 74 -2.90 -2.98 3.52
N GLN A 75 -3.58 -3.99 4.03
CA GLN A 75 -4.26 -3.95 5.32
C GLN A 75 -4.12 -5.29 6.05
N ARG A 76 -3.71 -5.25 7.33
CA ARG A 76 -3.74 -6.35 8.30
C ARG A 76 -4.62 -5.94 9.46
N THR A 77 -5.48 -6.83 9.92
CA THR A 77 -6.43 -6.57 11.01
C THR A 77 -6.49 -7.77 11.94
N ASP A 78 -6.83 -8.96 11.43
CA ASP A 78 -7.19 -10.13 12.23
C ASP A 78 -6.36 -11.39 11.91
N GLY A 79 -5.43 -11.31 10.96
CA GLY A 79 -4.63 -12.45 10.49
C GLY A 79 -5.41 -13.46 9.66
N SER A 80 -6.61 -13.13 9.17
CA SER A 80 -7.45 -14.03 8.37
C SER A 80 -6.87 -14.37 6.99
N VAL A 81 -5.95 -13.55 6.47
CA VAL A 81 -5.33 -13.77 5.17
C VAL A 81 -3.87 -14.14 5.33
N ASN A 82 -3.46 -15.24 4.67
CA ASN A 82 -2.07 -15.64 4.60
C ASN A 82 -1.29 -14.71 3.65
N PHE A 83 -0.19 -14.11 4.13
CA PHE A 83 0.74 -13.27 3.37
C PHE A 83 2.01 -14.01 2.93
N ILE A 84 2.20 -15.28 3.30
CA ILE A 84 3.22 -16.14 2.71
C ILE A 84 2.70 -16.58 1.33
N ARG A 85 2.98 -15.77 0.32
CA ARG A 85 2.46 -15.91 -1.05
C ARG A 85 3.59 -15.82 -2.08
N ASN A 86 3.36 -16.45 -3.22
CA ASN A 86 4.35 -16.51 -4.29
C ASN A 86 4.45 -15.18 -5.06
N TRP A 87 5.45 -15.05 -5.94
CA TRP A 87 5.69 -13.86 -6.75
C TRP A 87 4.44 -13.43 -7.52
N ARG A 88 3.80 -14.36 -8.23
CA ARG A 88 2.62 -14.07 -9.07
C ARG A 88 1.46 -13.52 -8.26
N GLU A 89 1.20 -14.06 -7.07
CA GLU A 89 0.15 -13.57 -6.18
C GLU A 89 0.46 -12.15 -5.66
N TYR A 90 1.71 -11.86 -5.31
CA TYR A 90 2.13 -10.51 -4.94
C TYR A 90 2.08 -9.52 -6.12
N GLN A 91 2.30 -9.98 -7.35
CA GLN A 91 2.13 -9.16 -8.55
C GLN A 91 0.68 -8.75 -8.76
N THR A 92 -0.24 -9.72 -8.73
CA THR A 92 -1.66 -9.49 -9.06
C THR A 92 -2.49 -8.98 -7.89
N GLY A 93 -2.04 -9.20 -6.65
CA GLY A 93 -2.81 -8.94 -5.44
C GLY A 93 -3.57 -10.17 -4.93
N PHE A 94 -3.93 -10.13 -3.65
CA PHE A 94 -4.68 -11.19 -2.95
C PHE A 94 -5.45 -10.64 -1.75
N GLY A 95 -6.34 -11.46 -1.19
CA GLY A 95 -7.25 -11.04 -0.13
C GLY A 95 -8.50 -10.35 -0.68
N THR A 96 -9.35 -9.85 0.23
CA THR A 96 -10.58 -9.16 -0.13
C THR A 96 -10.41 -7.70 0.23
N VAL A 97 -10.50 -6.81 -0.75
CA VAL A 97 -10.49 -5.35 -0.51
C VAL A 97 -11.81 -4.97 0.18
N GLY A 98 -11.74 -4.18 1.25
CA GLY A 98 -12.92 -3.83 2.02
C GLY A 98 -12.58 -3.09 3.31
N GLU A 99 -13.62 -2.74 4.06
CA GLU A 99 -13.48 -2.23 5.42
C GLU A 99 -13.17 -3.41 6.36
N SER A 100 -12.22 -3.22 7.27
CA SER A 100 -11.81 -4.24 8.26
C SER A 100 -11.38 -5.59 7.65
N SER A 101 -10.91 -5.60 6.41
CA SER A 101 -10.46 -6.82 5.73
C SER A 101 -8.94 -6.85 5.59
N GLU A 102 -8.39 -8.03 5.24
CA GLU A 102 -6.96 -8.15 4.96
C GLU A 102 -6.71 -8.36 3.46
N PHE A 103 -5.76 -7.61 2.90
CA PHE A 103 -5.40 -7.73 1.50
C PHE A 103 -4.04 -7.11 1.15
N TRP A 104 -3.56 -7.49 -0.02
CA TRP A 104 -2.47 -6.83 -0.75
C TRP A 104 -2.98 -6.44 -2.14
N LEU A 105 -2.90 -5.15 -2.48
CA LEU A 105 -3.49 -4.63 -3.73
C LEU A 105 -2.81 -5.14 -5.01
N GLY A 106 -1.55 -5.58 -4.91
CA GLY A 106 -0.76 -6.07 -6.03
C GLY A 106 0.29 -5.08 -6.54
N LEU A 107 1.49 -5.58 -6.80
CA LEU A 107 2.64 -4.78 -7.25
C LEU A 107 2.40 -4.13 -8.63
N ASP A 108 1.65 -4.78 -9.53
CA ASP A 108 1.32 -4.20 -10.83
C ASP A 108 0.49 -2.93 -10.68
N THR A 109 -0.55 -2.99 -9.83
CA THR A 109 -1.40 -1.83 -9.55
C THR A 109 -0.60 -0.75 -8.85
N LEU A 110 0.22 -1.11 -7.85
CA LEU A 110 1.06 -0.19 -7.11
C LEU A 110 2.07 0.55 -8.00
N HIS A 111 2.70 -0.16 -8.95
CA HIS A 111 3.63 0.43 -9.91
C HIS A 111 2.92 1.42 -10.84
N LEU A 112 1.75 1.06 -11.37
CA LEU A 112 0.97 1.94 -12.26
C LEU A 112 0.53 3.22 -11.55
N VAL A 113 0.05 3.11 -10.30
CA VAL A 113 -0.36 4.26 -9.49
C VAL A 113 0.82 5.19 -9.24
N THR A 114 1.89 4.66 -8.62
CA THR A 114 3.05 5.48 -8.21
C THR A 114 3.89 6.00 -9.40
N SER A 115 3.71 5.45 -10.59
CA SER A 115 4.34 5.98 -11.82
C SER A 115 3.52 7.08 -12.50
N SER A 116 2.24 7.24 -12.15
CA SER A 116 1.34 8.20 -12.81
C SER A 116 1.46 9.64 -12.28
N ALA A 117 1.94 9.80 -11.05
CA ALA A 117 2.15 11.09 -10.38
C ALA A 117 3.05 10.90 -9.15
N ALA A 118 3.36 11.99 -8.44
CA ALA A 118 3.93 11.91 -7.11
C ALA A 118 2.88 11.43 -6.11
N TYR A 119 3.23 10.39 -5.35
CA TYR A 119 2.41 9.85 -4.27
C TYR A 119 3.21 9.85 -2.99
N GLU A 120 2.57 10.21 -1.89
CA GLU A 120 3.10 9.96 -0.56
C GLU A 120 2.60 8.61 -0.02
N LEU A 121 3.37 8.05 0.90
CA LEU A 121 3.05 6.81 1.60
C LEU A 121 2.81 7.11 3.07
N VAL A 122 1.76 6.54 3.65
CA VAL A 122 1.62 6.43 5.11
C VAL A 122 1.50 4.97 5.51
N VAL A 123 2.19 4.61 6.58
CA VAL A 123 2.11 3.34 7.29
C VAL A 123 1.50 3.65 8.64
N GLU A 124 0.35 3.09 8.95
CA GLU A 124 -0.36 3.25 10.22
C GLU A 124 -0.35 1.92 10.97
N LEU A 125 -0.07 1.99 12.27
CA LEU A 125 0.01 0.84 13.16
C LEU A 125 -0.82 1.10 14.41
N ILE A 126 -1.53 0.08 14.87
CA ILE A 126 -2.07 0.00 16.22
C ILE A 126 -1.40 -1.20 16.87
N ASP A 127 -0.67 -0.97 17.96
CA ASP A 127 -0.02 -2.06 18.69
C ASP A 127 -1.02 -2.84 19.55
N GLU A 128 -0.54 -3.93 20.13
CA GLU A 128 -1.34 -4.77 21.03
C GLU A 128 -2.00 -3.98 22.19
N THR A 129 -1.37 -2.90 22.67
CA THR A 129 -1.95 -2.09 23.75
C THR A 129 -3.03 -1.11 23.27
N GLY A 130 -3.35 -1.11 21.96
CA GLY A 130 -4.24 -0.16 21.32
C GLY A 130 -3.60 1.18 21.02
N LYS A 131 -2.26 1.29 21.12
CA LYS A 131 -1.54 2.54 20.87
C LYS A 131 -1.32 2.72 19.37
N TYR A 132 -1.82 3.84 18.86
CA TYR A 132 -1.65 4.23 17.47
C TYR A 132 -0.28 4.88 17.21
N GLY A 133 0.31 4.59 16.05
CA GLY A 133 1.47 5.28 15.52
C GLY A 133 1.49 5.26 13.98
N PHE A 134 2.25 6.18 13.38
CA PHE A 134 2.36 6.26 11.92
C PHE A 134 3.76 6.66 11.45
N ALA A 135 4.10 6.23 10.23
CA ALA A 135 5.28 6.64 9.46
C ALA A 135 4.83 7.14 8.09
N ARG A 136 5.21 8.36 7.71
CA ARG A 136 4.81 9.04 6.47
C ARG A 136 6.02 9.44 5.65
N TYR A 137 5.93 9.28 4.33
CA TYR A 137 6.99 9.56 3.36
C TYR A 137 6.45 10.39 2.21
N LYS A 138 7.00 11.59 1.99
CA LYS A 138 6.48 12.56 0.99
C LYS A 138 6.54 12.12 -0.47
N ASP A 139 7.30 11.08 -0.78
CA ASP A 139 7.43 10.52 -2.13
C ASP A 139 7.62 9.01 -2.00
N PHE A 140 6.84 8.23 -2.72
CA PHE A 140 6.95 6.78 -2.74
C PHE A 140 6.69 6.27 -4.15
N LYS A 141 7.67 5.54 -4.67
CA LYS A 141 7.57 4.97 -6.01
C LYS A 141 8.25 3.62 -6.09
N ILE A 142 7.59 2.69 -6.77
CA ILE A 142 8.19 1.41 -7.13
C ILE A 142 8.40 1.32 -8.64
N ALA A 143 9.50 0.68 -9.03
CA ALA A 143 9.79 0.39 -10.43
C ALA A 143 8.87 -0.73 -10.97
N GLY A 144 8.98 -1.02 -12.26
CA GLY A 144 8.23 -2.11 -12.89
C GLY A 144 8.85 -3.48 -12.62
N GLU A 145 8.21 -4.54 -13.14
CA GLU A 145 8.68 -5.93 -13.01
C GLU A 145 10.11 -6.13 -13.56
N ALA A 146 10.50 -5.43 -14.62
CA ALA A 146 11.84 -5.50 -15.20
C ALA A 146 12.94 -5.11 -14.19
N GLU A 147 12.62 -4.25 -13.23
CA GLU A 147 13.48 -3.86 -12.11
C GLU A 147 13.06 -4.54 -10.80
N LYS A 148 12.26 -5.62 -10.87
CA LYS A 148 11.80 -6.40 -9.71
C LYS A 148 11.07 -5.55 -8.66
N TYR A 149 10.25 -4.61 -9.14
CA TYR A 149 9.47 -3.70 -8.30
C TYR A 149 10.30 -2.95 -7.24
N ARG A 150 11.55 -2.64 -7.56
CA ARG A 150 12.47 -1.92 -6.68
C ARG A 150 11.83 -0.65 -6.11
N MET A 151 12.02 -0.40 -4.81
CA MET A 151 11.60 0.84 -4.16
C MET A 151 12.47 2.00 -4.67
N SER A 152 12.00 2.65 -5.71
CA SER A 152 12.76 3.61 -6.52
C SER A 152 12.79 5.03 -5.99
N ALA A 153 11.80 5.40 -5.16
CA ALA A 153 11.78 6.67 -4.45
C ALA A 153 11.20 6.46 -3.05
N LEU A 154 11.83 7.10 -2.07
CA LEU A 154 11.36 7.19 -0.68
C LEU A 154 11.75 8.57 -0.14
N GLY A 155 10.77 9.47 -0.10
CA GLY A 155 10.93 10.88 0.26
C GLY A 155 11.20 11.11 1.74
N GLU A 156 11.14 12.37 2.15
CA GLU A 156 11.36 12.79 3.54
C GLU A 156 10.40 12.05 4.49
N TYR A 157 10.96 11.51 5.57
CA TYR A 157 10.24 10.82 6.62
C TYR A 157 9.64 11.80 7.64
N SER A 158 8.44 11.50 8.12
CA SER A 158 7.84 12.10 9.32
C SER A 158 6.93 11.08 9.99
N GLY A 159 6.80 11.10 11.31
CA GLY A 159 5.97 10.10 11.99
C GLY A 159 6.19 10.03 13.49
N THR A 160 5.44 9.13 14.12
CA THR A 160 5.51 8.84 15.57
C THR A 160 6.13 7.48 15.87
N ILE A 161 6.34 6.63 14.86
CA ILE A 161 7.08 5.36 14.96
C ILE A 161 8.52 5.51 14.42
N GLY A 162 9.28 4.44 14.29
CA GLY A 162 10.61 4.49 13.69
C GLY A 162 10.57 4.59 12.16
N ASP A 163 11.60 5.16 11.53
CA ASP A 163 11.79 5.13 10.07
C ASP A 163 12.24 3.72 9.63
N GLY A 164 11.28 2.80 9.62
CA GLY A 164 11.51 1.38 9.32
C GLY A 164 11.73 1.09 7.83
N LEU A 165 11.31 1.96 6.91
CA LEU A 165 11.46 1.73 5.46
C LEU A 165 12.80 2.23 4.92
N ARG A 166 13.44 3.22 5.55
CA ARG A 166 14.70 3.80 5.06
C ARG A 166 15.77 2.76 4.75
N PRO A 167 16.02 1.73 5.59
CA PRO A 167 17.02 0.72 5.29
C PRO A 167 16.73 -0.04 3.98
N HIS A 168 15.47 -0.20 3.63
CA HIS A 168 14.99 -0.95 2.46
C HIS A 168 14.94 -0.11 1.17
N GLN A 169 15.33 1.16 1.22
CA GLN A 169 15.33 2.03 0.06
C GLN A 169 16.24 1.47 -1.05
N ASN A 170 15.76 1.46 -2.29
CA ASN A 170 16.41 0.86 -3.46
C ASN A 170 16.54 -0.67 -3.45
N SER A 171 16.02 -1.37 -2.44
CA SER A 171 15.89 -2.83 -2.48
C SER A 171 14.86 -3.26 -3.52
N LYS A 172 15.07 -4.44 -4.09
CA LYS A 172 14.11 -5.14 -4.95
C LYS A 172 13.11 -5.91 -4.09
N PHE A 173 11.93 -6.17 -4.63
CA PHE A 173 10.95 -7.00 -3.94
C PHE A 173 11.35 -8.47 -4.05
N SER A 174 11.17 -9.23 -2.98
CA SER A 174 11.48 -10.66 -2.93
C SER A 174 10.31 -11.42 -2.30
N THR A 175 10.01 -12.59 -2.85
CA THR A 175 9.08 -13.60 -2.30
C THR A 175 9.86 -14.89 -2.01
N PHE A 176 9.22 -15.86 -1.37
CA PHE A 176 9.86 -17.14 -1.05
C PHE A 176 10.31 -17.93 -2.29
N ASP A 177 9.66 -17.70 -3.44
CA ASP A 177 9.94 -18.36 -4.72
C ASP A 177 10.69 -17.47 -5.72
N GLN A 178 10.97 -16.21 -5.37
CA GLN A 178 11.74 -15.30 -6.21
C GLN A 178 12.59 -14.36 -5.36
N ASP A 179 13.81 -14.83 -5.09
CA ASP A 179 14.83 -14.07 -4.38
C ASP A 179 15.45 -12.97 -5.25
N ASN A 180 15.42 -11.74 -4.76
CA ASN A 180 16.03 -10.56 -5.38
C ASN A 180 16.78 -9.68 -4.36
N ASP A 181 17.04 -10.17 -3.14
CA ASP A 181 17.79 -9.41 -2.14
C ASP A 181 19.31 -9.48 -2.39
N LEU A 182 20.10 -8.74 -1.62
CA LEU A 182 21.54 -8.60 -1.85
C LEU A 182 22.38 -9.58 -1.02
N ARG A 183 21.75 -10.47 -0.25
CA ARG A 183 22.48 -11.43 0.61
C ARG A 183 22.71 -12.75 -0.10
N GLU A 184 23.67 -13.52 0.42
CA GLU A 184 23.77 -14.94 0.09
C GLU A 184 22.68 -15.70 0.87
N GLY A 185 21.88 -16.49 0.17
CA GLY A 185 20.64 -17.07 0.71
C GLY A 185 19.44 -16.16 0.45
N SER A 186 18.24 -16.61 0.81
CA SER A 186 17.01 -15.86 0.54
C SER A 186 16.49 -15.28 1.85
N CYS A 187 16.51 -13.95 2.02
CA CYS A 187 16.03 -13.33 3.27
C CYS A 187 14.57 -13.68 3.55
N SER A 188 13.76 -13.79 2.49
CA SER A 188 12.36 -14.21 2.59
C SER A 188 12.25 -15.57 3.27
N LEU A 189 13.00 -16.58 2.81
CA LEU A 189 12.96 -17.93 3.37
C LEU A 189 13.69 -18.02 4.72
N ASP A 190 14.90 -17.47 4.79
CA ASP A 190 15.85 -17.73 5.87
C ASP A 190 15.51 -16.97 7.16
N TYR A 191 14.96 -15.76 7.04
CA TYR A 191 14.70 -14.88 8.19
C TYR A 191 13.23 -14.52 8.38
N HIS A 192 12.42 -14.65 7.34
CA HIS A 192 11.04 -14.14 7.35
C HIS A 192 10.00 -15.22 7.05
N SER A 193 10.37 -16.51 7.14
CA SER A 193 9.44 -17.64 7.02
C SER A 193 8.60 -17.61 5.74
N GLY A 194 9.20 -17.12 4.66
CA GLY A 194 8.58 -16.97 3.34
C GLY A 194 7.72 -15.71 3.14
N ALA A 195 7.69 -14.78 4.10
CA ALA A 195 7.03 -13.49 3.90
C ALA A 195 7.74 -12.69 2.80
N ALA A 196 7.01 -11.87 2.06
CA ALA A 196 7.57 -11.07 0.99
C ALA A 196 7.76 -9.61 1.39
N TRP A 197 8.85 -9.01 0.93
CA TRP A 197 9.15 -7.60 1.17
C TRP A 197 10.26 -7.07 0.26
N TRP A 198 10.57 -5.78 0.41
CA TRP A 198 11.81 -5.17 -0.08
C TRP A 198 12.98 -5.50 0.87
N TYR A 199 13.48 -6.74 0.85
CA TYR A 199 14.60 -7.13 1.74
C TYR A 199 15.95 -6.56 1.30
N ILE A 200 16.88 -6.44 2.24
CA ILE A 200 18.26 -5.94 2.03
C ILE A 200 19.21 -7.12 1.98
#